data_AF-A0A259LJI6-F1
#
_entry.id   AF-A0A259LJI6-F1
#
_cell.length_a   1.000
_cell.length_b   1.000
_cell.length_c   1.000
_cell.angle_alpha   90.00
_cell.angle_beta   90.00
_cell.angle_gamma   90.00
#
_symmetry.space_group_name_H-M   'P 1'
#
loop_
_entity.id
_entity.type
_entity.pdbx_description
1 polymer ?
#
loop_
_entity_poly.entity_id
_entity_poly.type
_entity_poly.pdbx_seq_one_letter_code
_entity_poly.pdbx_strand_id
1 'polypeptide(L)'
;EACQGLIALKSDHPVKQWLEATKNHKQQVLQKTDQQPPVKIDSPEKANYVKDLLQTLFKMIESMHKSGRLDAATAKKNLKYVLFLVHKTHADLYVFQARDHIRQNQIRKAIHAYHLASTEMGKSRDNPLAMRAVKSFRTRIKELESMSAEGKQSSEAHSKLDKEWDNFLHDDGTWKKKADYDD
;
A
#
# COMPACT_ATOMS: atom_id res chain seq x y z
N GLU A 1 23.70 14.50 10.90
CA GLU A 1 24.34 15.65 10.24
C GLU A 1 23.49 16.90 10.31
N ALA A 2 22.32 17.00 9.65
CA ALA A 2 21.51 18.23 9.65
C ALA A 2 21.12 18.76 11.06
N CYS A 3 20.60 17.90 11.96
CA CYS A 3 20.28 18.32 13.33
C CYS A 3 21.51 18.73 14.15
N GLN A 4 22.68 18.14 13.90
CA GLN A 4 23.93 18.53 14.59
C GLN A 4 24.40 19.91 14.12
N GLY A 5 24.30 20.20 12.82
CA GLY A 5 24.54 21.53 12.27
C GLY A 5 23.58 22.59 12.82
N LEU A 6 22.29 22.24 12.94
CA LEU A 6 21.28 23.14 13.52
C LEU A 6 21.48 23.40 15.02
N ILE A 7 21.93 22.41 15.80
CA ILE A 7 22.30 22.61 17.21
C ILE A 7 23.44 23.62 17.36
N ALA A 8 24.41 23.61 16.43
CA ALA A 8 25.52 24.57 16.44
C ALA A 8 25.07 26.01 16.16
N LEU A 9 23.95 26.19 15.44
CA LEU A 9 23.37 27.49 15.11
C LEU A 9 22.54 28.13 16.25
N LYS A 10 22.42 27.46 17.42
CA LYS A 10 21.71 27.96 18.62
C LYS A 10 20.32 28.55 18.33
N SER A 11 19.53 27.91 17.47
CA SER A 11 18.15 28.32 17.23
C SER A 11 17.25 28.08 18.44
N ASP A 12 16.21 28.89 18.63
CA ASP A 12 15.15 28.69 19.66
C ASP A 12 14.30 27.43 19.45
N HIS A 13 14.51 26.73 18.33
CA HIS A 13 13.80 25.49 18.04
C HIS A 13 14.32 24.32 18.88
N PRO A 14 13.46 23.35 19.24
CA PRO A 14 13.81 22.20 20.09
C PRO A 14 14.60 21.11 19.34
N VAL A 15 15.67 21.50 18.63
CA VAL A 15 16.46 20.64 17.73
C VAL A 15 17.05 19.42 18.47
N LYS A 16 17.41 19.58 19.75
CA LYS A 16 17.90 18.47 20.58
C LYS A 16 16.82 17.41 20.79
N GLN A 17 15.58 17.81 21.05
CA GLN A 17 14.46 16.88 21.23
C GLN A 17 14.15 16.14 19.92
N TRP A 18 14.19 16.84 18.78
CA TRP A 18 14.02 16.21 17.46
C TRP A 18 15.11 15.18 17.16
N LEU A 19 16.36 15.47 17.52
CA LEU A 19 17.48 14.54 17.34
C LEU A 19 17.28 13.27 18.19
N GLU A 20 16.90 13.41 19.46
CA GLU A 20 16.61 12.27 20.33
C GLU A 20 15.42 11.47 19.84
N ALA A 21 14.32 12.12 19.46
CA ALA A 21 13.15 11.46 18.87
C ALA A 21 13.53 10.65 17.62
N THR A 22 14.35 11.22 16.74
CA THR A 22 14.83 10.55 15.53
C THR A 22 15.71 9.34 15.86
N LYS A 23 16.59 9.44 16.87
CA LYS A 23 17.42 8.32 17.33
C LYS A 23 16.59 7.19 17.91
N ASN A 24 15.60 7.53 18.75
CA ASN A 24 14.70 6.56 19.36
C ASN A 24 13.86 5.84 18.31
N HIS A 25 13.30 6.59 17.35
CA HIS A 25 12.56 6.00 16.24
C HIS A 25 13.45 5.09 15.37
N LYS A 26 14.68 5.52 15.07
CA LYS A 26 15.66 4.65 14.38
C LYS A 26 15.90 3.34 15.15
N GLN A 27 16.01 3.39 16.47
CA GLN A 27 16.15 2.18 17.29
C GLN A 27 14.93 1.28 17.20
N GLN A 28 13.71 1.84 17.26
CA GLN A 28 12.47 1.08 17.11
C GLN A 28 12.40 0.37 15.75
N VAL A 29 12.77 1.07 14.67
CA VAL A 29 12.83 0.48 13.32
C VAL A 29 13.86 -0.65 13.26
N LEU A 30 15.05 -0.47 13.82
CA LEU A 30 16.09 -1.50 13.85
C LEU A 30 15.69 -2.72 14.68
N GLN A 31 14.97 -2.50 15.79
CA GLN A 31 14.46 -3.55 16.66
C GLN A 31 13.14 -4.17 16.15
N LYS A 32 12.58 -3.66 15.04
CA LYS A 32 11.27 -4.05 14.49
C LYS A 32 10.12 -3.90 15.50
N THR A 33 10.25 -2.95 16.42
CA THR A 33 9.24 -2.60 17.43
C THR A 33 8.44 -1.36 17.04
N ASP A 34 8.73 -0.79 15.86
CA ASP A 34 7.94 0.30 15.28
C ASP A 34 6.53 -0.19 14.94
N GLN A 35 5.52 0.43 15.55
CA GLN A 35 4.10 0.10 15.34
C GLN A 35 3.37 1.25 14.65
N GLN A 36 3.86 1.66 13.49
CA GLN A 36 3.13 2.63 12.68
C GLN A 36 1.91 1.95 12.03
N PRO A 37 0.70 2.47 12.24
CA PRO A 37 -0.49 1.92 11.60
C PRO A 37 -0.38 2.12 10.07
N PRO A 38 -0.83 1.14 9.27
CA PRO A 38 -0.88 1.30 7.83
C PRO A 38 -1.72 2.52 7.43
N VAL A 39 -1.17 3.38 6.56
CA VAL A 39 -1.92 4.51 6.00
C VAL A 39 -2.96 3.97 5.02
N LYS A 40 -4.24 4.18 5.32
CA LYS A 40 -5.35 3.81 4.43
C LYS A 40 -5.50 4.87 3.33
N ILE A 41 -5.57 4.42 2.08
CA ILE A 41 -5.86 5.29 0.92
C ILE A 41 -7.37 5.31 0.71
N ASP A 42 -8.01 6.36 1.21
CA ASP A 42 -9.48 6.55 1.17
C ASP A 42 -9.89 7.82 0.42
N SER A 43 -8.94 8.45 -0.28
CA SER A 43 -9.15 9.71 -0.99
C SER A 43 -8.06 9.94 -2.04
N PRO A 44 -8.38 10.61 -3.16
CA PRO A 44 -7.38 11.03 -4.14
C PRO A 44 -6.29 11.93 -3.52
N GLU A 45 -6.66 12.79 -2.57
CA GLU A 45 -5.75 13.71 -1.90
C GLU A 45 -4.69 12.95 -1.10
N LYS A 46 -5.09 11.94 -0.32
CA LYS A 46 -4.14 11.08 0.40
C LYS A 46 -3.26 10.27 -0.55
N ALA A 47 -3.84 9.75 -1.64
CA ALA A 47 -3.06 9.02 -2.65
C ALA A 47 -1.97 9.91 -3.28
N ASN A 48 -2.30 11.15 -3.63
CA ASN A 48 -1.36 12.13 -4.16
C ASN A 48 -0.29 12.49 -3.14
N TYR A 49 -0.67 12.74 -1.88
CA TYR A 49 0.29 13.01 -0.81
C TYR A 49 1.30 11.87 -0.63
N VAL A 50 0.83 10.62 -0.55
CA VAL A 50 1.71 9.45 -0.42
C VAL A 50 2.60 9.29 -1.65
N LYS A 51 2.07 9.54 -2.85
CA LYS A 51 2.87 9.54 -4.10
C LYS A 51 4.00 10.56 -4.05
N ASP A 52 3.75 11.78 -3.59
CA ASP A 52 4.78 12.83 -3.49
C ASP A 52 5.88 12.45 -2.49
N LEU A 53 5.49 11.84 -1.36
CA LEU A 53 6.45 11.28 -0.40
C LEU A 53 7.32 10.17 -1.02
N LEU A 54 6.70 9.24 -1.76
CA LEU A 54 7.41 8.15 -2.43
C LEU A 54 8.34 8.66 -3.54
N GLN A 55 7.94 9.69 -4.30
CA GLN A 55 8.80 10.34 -5.29
C GLN A 55 10.01 11.02 -4.63
N THR A 56 9.80 11.68 -3.49
CA THR A 56 10.87 12.30 -2.71
C THR A 56 11.84 11.24 -2.19
N LEU A 57 11.32 10.13 -1.68
CA LEU A 57 12.12 8.98 -1.24
C LEU A 57 12.94 8.38 -2.38
N PHE A 58 12.33 8.22 -3.57
CA PHE A 58 13.03 7.72 -4.75
C PHE A 58 14.25 8.59 -5.09
N LYS A 59 14.05 9.91 -5.21
CA LYS A 59 15.12 10.88 -5.48
C LYS A 59 16.21 10.85 -4.41
N MET A 60 15.83 10.70 -3.14
CA MET A 60 16.77 10.60 -2.03
C MET A 60 17.65 9.35 -2.15
N ILE A 61 17.06 8.18 -2.44
CA ILE A 61 17.80 6.93 -2.63
C ILE A 61 18.76 7.04 -3.82
N GLU A 62 18.31 7.62 -4.93
CA GLU A 62 19.19 7.86 -6.09
C GLU A 62 20.36 8.77 -5.73
N SER A 63 20.11 9.86 -4.99
CA SER A 63 21.16 10.77 -4.55
C SER A 63 22.17 10.07 -3.63
N MET A 64 21.71 9.23 -2.70
CA MET A 64 22.59 8.47 -1.80
C MET A 64 23.44 7.45 -2.56
N HIS A 65 22.88 6.82 -3.59
CA HIS A 65 23.63 5.92 -4.45
C HIS A 65 24.69 6.67 -5.26
N LYS A 66 24.31 7.78 -5.92
CA LYS A 66 25.22 8.63 -6.70
C LYS A 66 26.38 9.18 -5.86
N SER A 67 26.14 9.46 -4.58
CA SER A 67 27.17 9.93 -3.66
C SER A 67 27.99 8.80 -2.99
N GLY A 68 27.82 7.54 -3.40
CA GLY A 68 28.53 6.39 -2.84
C GLY A 68 28.13 6.00 -1.40
N ARG A 69 27.07 6.60 -0.85
CA ARG A 69 26.57 6.29 0.51
C ARG A 69 25.71 5.03 0.56
N LEU A 70 25.32 4.52 -0.61
CA LEU A 70 24.53 3.30 -0.77
C LEU A 70 25.08 2.49 -1.94
N ASP A 71 25.34 1.20 -1.71
CA ASP A 71 25.80 0.29 -2.77
C ASP A 71 24.72 0.07 -3.84
N ALA A 72 25.16 -0.33 -5.04
CA ALA A 72 24.27 -0.49 -6.18
C ALA A 72 23.18 -1.56 -5.97
N ALA A 73 23.49 -2.65 -5.26
CA ALA A 73 22.54 -3.74 -5.05
C ALA A 73 21.41 -3.31 -4.10
N THR A 74 21.78 -2.67 -2.98
CA THR A 74 20.81 -2.13 -2.02
C THR A 74 19.99 -1.00 -2.62
N ALA A 75 20.61 -0.08 -3.36
CA ALA A 75 19.90 0.99 -4.06
C ALA A 75 18.86 0.43 -5.04
N LYS A 76 19.26 -0.50 -5.92
CA LYS A 76 18.36 -1.14 -6.88
C LYS A 76 17.19 -1.86 -6.21
N LYS A 77 17.45 -2.60 -5.13
CA LYS A 77 16.41 -3.28 -4.36
C LYS A 77 15.40 -2.28 -3.78
N ASN A 78 15.87 -1.20 -3.16
CA ASN A 78 15.00 -0.21 -2.54
C ASN A 78 14.21 0.60 -3.58
N LEU A 79 14.84 1.01 -4.68
CA LEU A 79 14.15 1.74 -5.77
C LEU A 79 13.03 0.89 -6.38
N LYS A 80 13.27 -0.40 -6.61
CA LYS A 80 12.24 -1.34 -7.07
C LYS A 80 11.09 -1.46 -6.07
N TYR A 81 11.39 -1.48 -4.78
CA TYR A 81 10.35 -1.52 -3.74
C TYR A 81 9.54 -0.22 -3.68
N VAL A 82 10.18 0.94 -3.80
CA VAL A 82 9.49 2.24 -3.88
C VAL A 82 8.57 2.29 -5.09
N LEU A 83 9.01 1.82 -6.26
CA LEU A 83 8.18 1.75 -7.47
C LEU A 83 6.95 0.85 -7.25
N PHE A 84 7.12 -0.29 -6.58
CA PHE A 84 6.00 -1.13 -6.16
C PHE A 84 5.03 -0.39 -5.23
N LEU A 85 5.51 0.38 -4.26
CA LEU A 85 4.65 1.16 -3.36
C LEU A 85 3.85 2.25 -4.10
N VAL A 86 4.41 2.83 -5.16
CA VAL A 86 3.68 3.77 -6.04
C VAL A 86 2.51 3.07 -6.72
N HIS A 87 2.76 1.91 -7.34
CA HIS A 87 1.69 1.12 -7.96
C HIS A 87 0.65 0.65 -6.94
N LYS A 88 1.09 0.23 -5.75
CA LYS A 88 0.21 -0.13 -4.65
C LYS A 88 -0.70 1.03 -4.24
N THR A 89 -0.15 2.24 -4.12
CA THR A 89 -0.92 3.44 -3.71
C THR A 89 -2.05 3.74 -4.71
N HIS A 90 -1.77 3.68 -6.00
CA HIS A 90 -2.79 3.83 -7.03
C HIS A 90 -3.81 2.68 -7.01
N ALA A 91 -3.37 1.43 -6.85
CA ALA A 91 -4.26 0.28 -6.76
C ALA A 91 -5.19 0.39 -5.54
N ASP A 92 -4.69 0.81 -4.39
CA ASP A 92 -5.48 1.02 -3.18
C ASP A 92 -6.55 2.10 -3.39
N LEU A 93 -6.24 3.19 -4.11
CA LEU A 93 -7.22 4.20 -4.50
C LEU A 93 -8.33 3.61 -5.37
N TYR A 94 -7.98 2.79 -6.36
CA TYR A 94 -8.97 2.14 -7.22
C TYR A 94 -9.82 1.14 -6.44
N VAL A 95 -9.26 0.40 -5.48
CA VAL A 95 -10.00 -0.48 -4.58
C VAL A 95 -10.99 0.32 -3.73
N PHE A 96 -10.56 1.46 -3.19
CA PHE A 96 -11.45 2.36 -2.46
C PHE A 96 -12.62 2.84 -3.33
N GLN A 97 -12.35 3.27 -4.56
CA GLN A 97 -13.40 3.68 -5.52
C GLN A 97 -14.33 2.51 -5.88
N ALA A 98 -13.78 1.31 -6.07
CA ALA A 98 -14.58 0.12 -6.37
C ALA A 98 -15.57 -0.18 -5.24
N ARG A 99 -15.13 -0.08 -3.98
CA ARG A 99 -15.98 -0.26 -2.79
C ARG A 99 -17.05 0.81 -2.68
N ASP A 100 -16.72 2.05 -3.00
CA ASP A 100 -17.71 3.14 -3.06
C ASP A 100 -18.78 2.88 -4.14
N HIS A 101 -18.37 2.44 -5.33
CA HIS A 101 -19.30 2.05 -6.38
C HIS A 101 -20.18 0.86 -5.99
N ILE A 102 -19.64 -0.14 -5.29
CA ILE A 102 -20.45 -1.27 -4.78
C ILE A 102 -21.52 -0.77 -3.82
N ARG A 103 -21.17 0.11 -2.87
CA ARG A 103 -22.14 0.69 -1.91
C ARG A 103 -23.23 1.50 -2.62
N GLN A 104 -22.91 2.12 -3.74
CA GLN A 104 -23.85 2.86 -4.59
C GLN A 104 -24.57 1.97 -5.63
N ASN A 105 -24.40 0.64 -5.56
CA ASN A 105 -24.96 -0.33 -6.50
C ASN A 105 -24.53 -0.12 -7.99
N GLN A 106 -23.39 0.54 -8.21
CA GLN A 106 -22.81 0.83 -9.52
C GLN A 106 -21.82 -0.27 -9.94
N ILE A 107 -22.30 -1.52 -10.05
CA ILE A 107 -21.44 -2.72 -10.20
C ILE A 107 -20.49 -2.64 -11.40
N ARG A 108 -20.93 -2.13 -12.56
CA ARG A 108 -20.05 -1.98 -13.75
C ARG A 108 -18.87 -1.05 -13.48
N LYS A 109 -19.08 0.05 -12.74
CA LYS A 109 -18.00 0.97 -12.37
C LYS A 109 -17.05 0.34 -11.35
N ALA A 110 -17.59 -0.46 -10.42
CA ALA A 110 -16.76 -1.21 -9.48
C ALA A 110 -15.84 -2.23 -10.19
N ILE A 111 -16.37 -2.99 -11.14
CA ILE A 111 -15.58 -3.91 -11.97
C ILE A 111 -14.49 -3.16 -12.73
N HIS A 112 -14.83 -2.02 -13.36
CA HIS A 112 -13.85 -1.20 -14.05
C HIS A 112 -12.72 -0.72 -13.11
N ALA A 113 -13.06 -0.25 -11.92
CA ALA A 113 -12.07 0.17 -10.92
C ALA A 113 -11.16 -0.99 -10.48
N TYR A 114 -11.69 -2.21 -10.25
CA TYR A 114 -10.84 -3.37 -9.97
C TYR A 114 -9.95 -3.77 -11.15
N HIS A 115 -10.38 -3.59 -12.40
CA HIS A 115 -9.50 -3.77 -13.56
C HIS A 115 -8.34 -2.77 -13.56
N LEU A 116 -8.60 -1.50 -13.24
CA LEU A 116 -7.55 -0.49 -13.10
C LEU A 116 -6.56 -0.87 -11.98
N ALA A 117 -7.05 -1.33 -10.82
CA ALA A 117 -6.22 -1.84 -9.73
C ALA A 117 -5.34 -3.03 -10.18
N SER A 118 -5.90 -3.96 -10.94
CA SER A 118 -5.19 -5.13 -11.48
C SER A 118 -4.11 -4.74 -12.49
N THR A 119 -4.42 -3.83 -13.42
CA THR A 119 -3.45 -3.28 -14.37
C THR A 119 -2.29 -2.61 -13.65
N GLU A 120 -2.58 -1.83 -12.61
CA GLU A 120 -1.56 -1.08 -11.90
C GLU A 120 -0.62 -1.99 -11.10
N MET A 121 -1.15 -2.94 -10.34
CA MET A 121 -0.32 -3.95 -9.66
C MET A 121 0.44 -4.83 -10.67
N GLY A 122 -0.14 -5.03 -11.86
CA GLY A 122 0.49 -5.72 -12.98
C GLY A 122 1.77 -5.07 -13.51
N LYS A 123 2.07 -3.80 -13.15
CA LYS A 123 3.35 -3.15 -13.46
C LYS A 123 4.51 -3.66 -12.59
N SER A 124 4.21 -4.31 -11.46
CA SER A 124 5.19 -4.88 -10.52
C SER A 124 5.14 -6.42 -10.49
N ARG A 125 5.19 -7.07 -11.66
CA ARG A 125 5.02 -8.53 -11.82
C ARG A 125 6.07 -9.36 -11.08
N ASP A 126 7.21 -8.76 -10.82
CA ASP A 126 8.36 -9.32 -10.12
C ASP A 126 8.27 -9.15 -8.58
N ASN A 127 7.17 -8.58 -8.08
CA ASN A 127 6.82 -8.54 -6.67
C ASN A 127 5.72 -9.60 -6.38
N PRO A 128 5.99 -10.60 -5.53
CA PRO A 128 5.02 -11.64 -5.17
C PRO A 128 3.71 -11.11 -4.58
N LEU A 129 3.77 -10.04 -3.79
CA LEU A 129 2.58 -9.40 -3.19
C LEU A 129 1.71 -8.77 -4.27
N ALA A 130 2.33 -8.15 -5.29
CA ALA A 130 1.59 -7.60 -6.42
C ALA A 130 0.86 -8.68 -7.20
N MET A 131 1.52 -9.81 -7.46
CA MET A 131 0.90 -10.91 -8.18
C MET A 131 -0.22 -11.58 -7.37
N ARG A 132 -0.10 -11.64 -6.02
CA ARG A 132 -1.21 -12.08 -5.15
C ARG A 132 -2.41 -11.13 -5.27
N ALA A 133 -2.18 -9.82 -5.19
CA ALA A 133 -3.23 -8.81 -5.36
C ALA A 133 -3.89 -8.87 -6.75
N VAL A 134 -3.13 -9.05 -7.82
CA VAL A 134 -3.67 -9.21 -9.19
C VAL A 134 -4.63 -10.40 -9.28
N LYS A 135 -4.24 -11.56 -8.73
CA LYS A 135 -5.11 -12.75 -8.70
C LYS A 135 -6.37 -12.47 -7.90
N SER A 136 -6.21 -11.84 -6.75
CA SER A 136 -7.28 -11.38 -5.90
C SER A 136 -8.28 -10.53 -6.70
N PHE A 137 -7.86 -9.39 -7.25
CA PHE A 137 -8.76 -8.50 -8.00
C PHE A 137 -9.52 -9.21 -9.13
N ARG A 138 -8.89 -10.18 -9.81
CA ARG A 138 -9.54 -10.99 -10.84
C ARG A 138 -10.65 -11.89 -10.28
N THR A 139 -10.43 -12.51 -9.12
CA THR A 139 -11.49 -13.24 -8.41
C THR A 139 -12.64 -12.30 -8.06
N ARG A 140 -12.36 -11.11 -7.55
CA ARG A 140 -13.39 -10.12 -7.22
C ARG A 140 -14.22 -9.68 -8.42
N ILE A 141 -13.55 -9.45 -9.55
CA ILE A 141 -14.22 -9.11 -10.81
C ILE A 141 -15.22 -10.20 -11.19
N LYS A 142 -14.81 -11.48 -11.19
CA LYS A 142 -15.68 -12.61 -11.51
C LYS A 142 -16.88 -12.72 -10.57
N GLU A 143 -16.67 -12.52 -9.27
CA GLU A 143 -17.78 -12.52 -8.29
C GLU A 143 -18.80 -11.42 -8.61
N LEU A 144 -18.33 -10.20 -8.87
CA LEU A 144 -19.20 -9.06 -9.19
C LEU A 144 -19.92 -9.25 -10.53
N GLU A 145 -19.27 -9.86 -11.51
CA GLU A 145 -19.89 -10.24 -12.79
C GLU A 145 -21.03 -11.24 -12.60
N SER A 146 -20.81 -12.31 -11.82
CA SER A 146 -21.85 -13.30 -11.49
C SER A 146 -23.03 -12.69 -10.74
N MET A 147 -22.77 -11.85 -9.73
CA MET A 147 -23.84 -11.16 -8.98
C MET A 147 -24.67 -10.23 -9.86
N SER A 148 -24.01 -9.53 -10.81
CA SER A 148 -24.70 -8.67 -11.77
C SER A 148 -25.55 -9.47 -12.76
N ALA A 149 -25.16 -10.70 -13.11
CA ALA A 149 -25.91 -11.57 -14.00
C ALA A 149 -27.11 -12.24 -13.31
N GLU A 150 -26.98 -12.59 -12.04
CA GLU A 150 -28.02 -13.26 -11.24
C GLU A 150 -29.10 -12.30 -10.69
N GLY A 151 -28.95 -10.98 -10.87
CA GLY A 151 -29.88 -9.98 -10.33
C GLY A 151 -29.91 -9.88 -8.80
N LYS A 152 -29.01 -10.58 -8.10
CA LYS A 152 -28.87 -10.55 -6.63
C LYS A 152 -28.04 -9.36 -6.19
N GLN A 153 -28.63 -8.17 -6.18
CA GLN A 153 -28.03 -6.95 -5.64
C GLN A 153 -28.61 -6.67 -4.23
N SER A 154 -28.17 -7.40 -3.20
CA SER A 154 -28.47 -7.03 -1.82
C SER A 154 -27.25 -6.42 -1.14
N SER A 155 -27.45 -5.27 -0.49
CA SER A 155 -26.41 -4.52 0.25
C SER A 155 -25.71 -5.38 1.32
N GLU A 156 -26.45 -6.31 1.93
CA GLU A 156 -25.95 -7.20 2.99
C GLU A 156 -24.97 -8.27 2.48
N ALA A 157 -25.21 -8.82 1.28
CA ALA A 157 -24.28 -9.74 0.64
C ALA A 157 -22.95 -9.05 0.32
N HIS A 158 -23.01 -7.79 -0.13
CA HIS A 158 -21.81 -7.00 -0.45
C HIS A 158 -20.96 -6.67 0.79
N SER A 159 -21.60 -6.34 1.93
CA SER A 159 -20.91 -5.99 3.18
C SER A 159 -20.15 -7.19 3.79
N LYS A 160 -20.73 -8.40 3.73
CA LYS A 160 -20.03 -9.62 4.17
C LYS A 160 -18.82 -9.92 3.30
N LEU A 161 -18.99 -9.83 1.98
CA LEU A 161 -17.90 -10.04 1.04
C LEU A 161 -16.76 -9.03 1.27
N ASP A 162 -17.06 -7.75 1.48
CA ASP A 162 -16.00 -6.75 1.66
C ASP A 162 -15.13 -7.01 2.90
N LYS A 163 -15.71 -7.56 3.98
CA LYS A 163 -14.99 -7.99 5.18
C LYS A 163 -14.09 -9.21 4.92
N GLU A 164 -14.57 -10.18 4.17
CA GLU A 164 -13.77 -11.35 3.76
C GLU A 164 -12.60 -10.91 2.87
N TRP A 165 -12.84 -9.90 2.03
CA TRP A 165 -11.85 -9.26 1.18
C TRP A 165 -10.77 -8.49 1.95
N ASP A 166 -11.16 -7.70 2.95
CA ASP A 166 -10.19 -7.02 3.83
C ASP A 166 -9.31 -8.03 4.55
N ASN A 167 -9.88 -9.15 5.03
CA ASN A 167 -9.11 -10.22 5.66
C ASN A 167 -8.15 -10.90 4.67
N PHE A 168 -8.57 -11.14 3.42
CA PHE A 168 -7.72 -11.76 2.40
C PHE A 168 -6.47 -10.93 2.06
N LEU A 169 -6.57 -9.60 2.08
CA LEU A 169 -5.47 -8.69 1.73
C LEU A 169 -4.56 -8.37 2.91
N HIS A 170 -5.07 -8.42 4.15
CA HIS A 170 -4.29 -8.10 5.35
C HIS A 170 -3.60 -9.32 5.97
N ASP A 171 -4.02 -10.53 5.62
CA ASP A 171 -3.53 -11.74 6.25
C ASP A 171 -2.44 -12.43 5.43
N ASP A 172 -1.18 -12.09 5.75
CA ASP A 172 0.01 -12.63 5.10
C ASP A 172 0.26 -14.13 5.37
N GLY A 173 -0.61 -14.83 6.12
CA GLY A 173 -0.40 -16.23 6.50
C GLY A 173 -1.62 -17.14 6.69
N THR A 174 -2.84 -16.62 6.88
CA THR A 174 -3.96 -17.48 7.35
C THR A 174 -4.73 -18.23 6.25
N TRP A 175 -4.57 -17.86 4.97
CA TRP A 175 -5.24 -18.57 3.88
C TRP A 175 -4.77 -20.03 3.71
N LYS A 176 -3.60 -20.40 4.26
CA LYS A 176 -3.14 -21.79 4.33
C LYS A 176 -3.91 -22.67 5.32
N LYS A 177 -4.68 -22.08 6.25
CA LYS A 177 -5.40 -22.83 7.31
C LYS A 177 -6.90 -22.99 7.05
N LYS A 178 -7.47 -22.32 6.05
CA LYS A 178 -8.91 -22.38 5.74
C LYS A 178 -9.27 -23.20 4.50
N ALA A 179 -8.28 -23.79 3.83
CA ALA A 179 -8.52 -24.72 2.73
C ALA A 179 -8.67 -26.18 3.19
N ASP A 180 -8.40 -26.47 4.47
CA ASP A 180 -8.56 -27.79 5.07
C ASP A 180 -9.79 -27.82 5.99
N TYR A 181 -11.00 -27.72 5.41
CA TYR A 181 -12.25 -28.12 6.06
C TYR A 181 -13.30 -28.49 5.00
N ASP A 182 -13.32 -29.78 4.65
CA ASP A 182 -14.47 -30.72 4.69
C ASP A 182 -14.31 -31.78 3.57
N ASP A 183 -13.90 -32.98 4.00
CA ASP A 183 -13.72 -34.30 3.33
C ASP A 183 -12.84 -34.42 2.06
#